data_AF-A0A6A3TH24-F1
#
_entry.id   AF-A0A6A3TH24-F1
#
_cell.length_a   1.000
_cell.length_b   1.000
_cell.length_c   1.000
_cell.angle_alpha   90.00
_cell.angle_beta   90.00
_cell.angle_gamma   90.00
#
_symmetry.space_group_name_H-M   'P 1'
#
loop_
_entity.id
_entity.type
_entity.pdbx_description
1 polymer ?
#
loop_
_entity_poly.entity_id
_entity_poly.type
_entity_poly.pdbx_seq_one_letter_code
_entity_poly.pdbx_strand_id
1 'polypeptide(L)'
;MIVKYVDGKPRRTPRRSTTFAFEFDGLHSSEEFLVIELSGSFDCVFRIPWLARHQPDIDWLTGTVRPRDIDVNAVLALLCGTPNQ
;
A
#
# COMPACT_ATOMS: atom_id res chain seq x y z
N MET A 1 0.61 -1.67 22.12
CA MET A 1 -0.43 -2.00 21.12
C MET A 1 -0.79 -3.47 21.26
N ILE A 2 -2.03 -3.85 20.96
CA ILE A 2 -2.47 -5.26 20.89
C ILE A 2 -2.54 -5.64 19.41
N VAL A 3 -1.88 -6.74 19.05
CA VAL A 3 -1.90 -7.31 17.70
C VAL A 3 -2.54 -8.67 17.76
N LYS A 4 -3.52 -8.93 16.91
CA LYS A 4 -4.12 -10.25 16.73
C LYS A 4 -3.52 -10.87 15.47
N TYR A 5 -2.78 -11.97 15.61
CA TYR A 5 -2.18 -12.68 14.48
C TYR A 5 -3.16 -13.68 13.87
N VAL A 6 -2.72 -14.37 12.81
CA VAL A 6 -3.49 -15.42 12.12
C VAL A 6 -3.86 -16.58 13.05
N ASP A 7 -3.09 -16.82 14.13
CA ASP A 7 -3.39 -17.81 15.17
C ASP A 7 -4.60 -17.42 16.05
N GLY A 8 -5.16 -16.23 15.83
CA GLY A 8 -6.29 -15.69 16.59
C GLY A 8 -5.93 -15.21 18.00
N LYS A 9 -4.68 -15.38 18.45
CA LYS A 9 -4.26 -15.03 19.80
C LYS A 9 -3.76 -13.57 19.84
N PRO A 10 -4.39 -12.69 20.64
CA PRO A 10 -3.90 -11.33 20.80
C PRO A 10 -2.59 -11.33 21.60
N ARG A 11 -1.62 -10.54 21.18
CA ARG A 11 -0.37 -10.32 21.91
C ARG A 11 -0.16 -8.83 22.16
N ARG A 12 0.34 -8.50 23.35
CA ARG A 12 0.68 -7.12 23.72
C ARG A 12 2.13 -6.86 23.32
N THR A 13 2.34 -5.85 22.49
CA THR A 13 3.67 -5.47 21.99
C THR A 13 3.87 -3.95 22.14
N PRO A 14 5.10 -3.46 22.37
CA PRO A 14 5.41 -2.04 22.25
C PRO A 14 4.99 -1.51 20.88
N ARG A 15 4.44 -0.29 20.83
CA ARG A 15 4.19 0.37 19.54
C ARG A 15 5.52 0.95 19.06
N ARG A 16 6.00 0.47 17.92
CA ARG A 16 7.19 0.99 17.23
C ARG A 16 6.79 1.26 15.79
N SER A 17 7.24 2.38 15.23
CA SER A 17 7.13 2.66 13.81
C SER A 17 8.48 3.07 13.25
N THR A 18 8.64 2.87 11.96
CA THR A 18 9.80 3.32 11.20
C THR A 18 9.39 3.59 9.77
N THR A 19 10.06 4.52 9.13
CA THR A 19 9.82 4.84 7.72
C THR A 19 10.74 3.98 6.85
N PHE A 20 10.17 3.32 5.84
CA PHE A 20 10.93 2.59 4.84
C PHE A 20 10.67 3.18 3.46
N ALA A 21 11.74 3.43 2.72
CA ALA A 21 11.67 3.64 1.28
C ALA A 21 11.63 2.28 0.58
N PHE A 22 10.79 2.15 -0.44
CA PHE A 22 10.70 0.96 -1.26
C PHE A 22 10.44 1.33 -2.72
N GLU A 23 10.80 0.40 -3.60
CA GLU A 23 10.53 0.47 -5.03
C GLU A 23 9.87 -0.82 -5.48
N PHE A 24 8.77 -0.73 -6.23
CA PHE A 24 8.21 -1.87 -6.96
C PHE A 24 7.56 -1.40 -8.27
N ASP A 25 7.82 -2.09 -9.38
CA ASP A 25 7.26 -1.79 -10.72
C ASP A 25 7.28 -0.29 -11.09
N GLY A 26 8.38 0.40 -10.76
CA GLY A 26 8.58 1.83 -11.03
C GLY A 26 7.90 2.79 -10.04
N LEU A 27 7.14 2.30 -9.07
CA LEU A 27 6.68 3.11 -7.94
C LEU A 27 7.79 3.21 -6.90
N HIS A 28 8.30 4.42 -6.69
CA HIS A 28 9.19 4.75 -5.58
C HIS A 28 8.39 5.48 -4.49
N SER A 29 8.37 4.93 -3.28
CA SER A 29 7.58 5.48 -2.18
C SER A 29 8.28 5.32 -0.83
N SER A 30 7.90 6.18 0.11
CA SER A 30 8.40 6.17 1.48
C SER A 30 7.22 6.21 2.42
N GLU A 31 7.06 5.16 3.23
CA GLU A 31 5.87 4.95 4.06
C GLU A 31 6.26 4.61 5.49
N GLU A 32 5.44 5.03 6.45
CA GLU A 32 5.59 4.64 7.86
C GLU A 32 5.00 3.24 8.07
N PHE A 33 5.83 2.31 8.54
CA PHE A 33 5.43 0.95 8.90
C PHE A 33 5.45 0.77 10.42
N LEU A 34 4.50 -0.03 10.91
CA LEU A 34 4.56 -0.54 12.28
C LEU A 34 5.54 -1.72 12.33
N VAL A 35 6.47 -1.68 13.28
CA VAL A 35 7.41 -2.77 13.51
C VAL A 35 6.80 -3.72 14.53
N ILE A 36 6.55 -4.96 14.09
CA ILE A 36 5.99 -6.03 14.90
C ILE A 36 6.98 -7.20 14.85
N GLU A 37 7.39 -7.67 16.02
CA GLU A 37 8.30 -8.82 16.14
C GLU A 37 7.52 -10.11 15.84
N LEU A 38 7.78 -10.69 14.68
CA LEU A 38 7.37 -12.03 14.29
C LEU A 38 8.55 -12.97 14.53
N SER A 39 8.29 -14.18 15.01
CA SER A 39 9.24 -15.14 15.56
C SER A 39 10.31 -15.63 14.57
N GLY A 40 11.23 -14.75 14.18
CA GLY A 40 12.34 -15.01 13.28
C GLY A 40 12.07 -14.80 11.79
N SER A 41 10.86 -14.37 11.39
CA SER A 41 10.53 -14.00 10.01
C SER A 41 10.22 -12.51 9.90
N PHE A 42 10.57 -11.91 8.77
CA PHE A 42 10.24 -10.51 8.47
C PHE A 42 9.34 -10.49 7.25
N ASP A 43 8.11 -10.02 7.45
CA ASP A 43 7.16 -9.77 6.38
C ASP A 43 6.81 -8.28 6.35
N CYS A 44 6.73 -7.70 5.15
CA CYS A 44 6.20 -6.35 4.95
C CYS A 44 4.74 -6.46 4.52
N VAL A 45 3.83 -5.81 5.24
CA VAL A 45 2.40 -5.87 4.96
C VAL A 45 1.87 -4.47 4.68
N PHE A 46 1.48 -4.23 3.43
CA PHE A 46 0.73 -3.03 3.06
C PHE A 46 -0.71 -3.14 3.56
N ARG A 47 -1.08 -2.25 4.48
CA ARG A 47 -2.43 -2.23 5.07
C ARG A 47 -3.42 -1.50 4.18
N ILE A 48 -4.71 -1.62 4.50
CA ILE A 48 -5.81 -0.93 3.80
C ILE A 48 -5.55 0.57 3.55
N PRO A 49 -5.00 1.36 4.48
CA PRO A 49 -4.71 2.77 4.20
C PRO A 49 -3.75 2.99 3.03
N TRP A 50 -2.78 2.09 2.83
CA TRP A 50 -1.86 2.17 1.70
C TRP A 50 -2.59 1.84 0.40
N LEU A 51 -3.40 0.76 0.38
CA LEU A 51 -4.23 0.39 -0.77
C LEU A 51 -5.21 1.49 -1.15
N ALA A 52 -5.84 2.16 -0.18
CA ALA A 52 -6.77 3.25 -0.44
C ALA A 52 -6.07 4.49 -1.03
N ARG A 53 -4.82 4.76 -0.63
CA ARG A 53 -4.03 5.89 -1.16
C ARG A 53 -3.56 5.62 -2.59
N HIS A 54 -2.95 4.46 -2.81
CA HIS A 54 -2.26 4.17 -4.07
C HIS A 54 -3.15 3.50 -5.10
N GLN A 55 -4.28 2.90 -4.67
CA GLN A 55 -5.26 2.21 -5.50
C GLN A 55 -4.60 1.34 -6.60
N PRO A 56 -3.64 0.47 -6.24
CA PRO A 56 -2.88 -0.29 -7.21
C PRO A 56 -3.79 -1.27 -7.96
N ASP A 57 -3.39 -1.61 -9.18
CA ASP A 57 -4.02 -2.69 -9.93
C ASP A 57 -3.52 -4.03 -9.39
N ILE A 58 -4.43 -4.83 -8.84
CA ILE A 58 -4.13 -6.15 -8.28
C ILE A 58 -4.72 -7.21 -9.20
N ASP A 59 -3.86 -7.94 -9.89
CA ASP A 59 -4.26 -9.09 -10.66
C ASP A 59 -4.18 -10.35 -9.77
N TRP A 60 -5.36 -10.79 -9.32
CA TRP A 60 -5.52 -11.97 -8.48
C TRP A 60 -5.18 -13.29 -9.19
N LEU A 61 -5.24 -13.34 -10.53
CA LEU A 61 -4.95 -14.55 -11.30
C LEU A 61 -3.45 -14.76 -11.43
N THR A 62 -2.70 -13.68 -11.70
CA THR A 62 -1.23 -13.74 -11.82
C THR A 62 -0.50 -13.47 -10.51
N GLY A 63 -1.20 -12.98 -9.49
CA GLY A 63 -0.62 -12.61 -8.20
C GLY A 63 0.26 -11.36 -8.29
N THR A 64 0.03 -10.49 -9.27
CA THR A 64 0.84 -9.28 -9.49
C THR A 64 0.15 -8.04 -8.95
N VAL A 65 0.95 -7.06 -8.51
CA VAL A 65 0.50 -5.76 -8.01
C VAL A 65 1.26 -4.70 -8.78
N ARG A 66 0.53 -3.82 -9.46
CA ARG A 66 1.11 -2.78 -10.29
C ARG A 66 0.64 -1.40 -9.81
N PRO A 67 1.46 -0.35 -9.97
CA PRO A 67 0.99 1.01 -9.73
C PRO A 67 -0.22 1.28 -10.62
N ARG A 68 -1.19 2.04 -10.10
CA ARG A 68 -2.39 2.38 -10.85
C ARG A 68 -2.01 3.07 -12.15
N ASP A 69 -2.50 2.55 -13.27
CA ASP A 69 -2.34 3.27 -14.53
C ASP A 69 -3.17 4.56 -14.51
N ILE A 70 -2.52 5.68 -14.82
CA ILE A 70 -3.17 6.98 -14.91
C ILE A 70 -3.24 7.33 -16.38
N ASP A 71 -4.46 7.37 -16.92
CA ASP A 71 -4.67 7.94 -18.25
C ASP A 71 -4.45 9.46 -18.18
N VAL A 72 -3.22 9.87 -18.46
CA VAL A 72 -2.80 11.27 -18.48
C VAL A 72 -3.66 12.08 -19.45
N ASN A 73 -4.11 11.50 -20.56
CA ASN A 73 -4.93 12.22 -21.53
C ASN A 73 -6.35 12.46 -20.98
N ALA A 74 -6.94 11.49 -20.29
CA ALA A 74 -8.23 11.68 -19.61
C ALA A 74 -8.14 12.72 -18.49
N VAL A 75 -7.06 12.68 -17.68
CA VAL A 75 -6.81 13.70 -16.64
C VAL A 75 -6.62 15.07 -17.27
N LEU A 76 -5.87 15.17 -18.37
CA LEU A 76 -5.65 16.42 -19.08
C LEU A 76 -6.95 16.95 -19.68
N ALA A 77 -7.80 16.11 -20.26
CA ALA A 77 -9.12 16.50 -20.76
C ALA A 77 -10.04 17.04 -19.64
N LEU A 78 -9.99 16.42 -18.45
CA LEU A 78 -10.72 16.89 -17.27
C LEU A 78 -10.22 18.26 -16.79
N LEU A 79 -8.90 18.45 -16.73
CA LEU A 79 -8.28 19.71 -16.28
C LEU A 79 -8.44 20.84 -17.30
N CYS A 80 -8.39 20.52 -18.59
CA CYS A 80 -8.58 21.48 -19.68
C CYS A 80 -10.04 21.91 -19.83
N GLY A 81 -10.98 21.25 -19.12
CA GLY A 81 -12.40 21.57 -19.14
C GLY A 81 -12.95 21.59 -20.55
N THR A 82 -13.39 20.43 -21.06
CA THR A 82 -14.26 20.45 -22.25
C THR A 82 -15.36 21.49 -22.01
N PRO A 83 -15.48 22.55 -22.83
CA PRO A 83 -16.60 23.45 -22.72
C PRO A 83 -17.83 22.58 -22.97
N ASN A 84 -18.71 22.48 -21.97
CA ASN A 84 -20.01 21.86 -22.14
C ASN A 84 -20.64 22.48 -23.41
N GLN A 85 -20.83 21.66 -24.45
CA GLN A 85 -21.67 22.03 -25.58
C GLN A 85 -23.13 22.10 -25.12
#